data_AF-A0A858RMP1-F1
#
_entry.id   AF-A0A858RMP1-F1
#
_cell.length_a   1.000
_cell.length_b   1.000
_cell.length_c   1.000
_cell.angle_alpha   90.00
_cell.angle_beta   90.00
_cell.angle_gamma   90.00
#
_symmetry.space_group_name_H-M   'P 1'
#
loop_
_entity.id
_entity.type
_entity.pdbx_description
1 polymer ?
#
loop_
_entity_poly.entity_id
_entity_poly.type
_entity_poly.pdbx_seq_one_letter_code
_entity_poly.pdbx_strand_id
1 'polypeptide(L)'
;MDKIPWQQIVAFGPKDFVKLLVTALVILFVTKIQVFSDKLSALLIALPLTSLVAMCWMQAEKQSAERIAGHAEGTFWFVLPTLPMFLILPWMLRSGWNFWAALGVNCLLTAGFFWLTVLILKRFGINLM
;
A
#
# COMPACT_ATOMS: atom_id res chain seq x y z
N MET A 1 5.29 24.81 7.65
CA MET A 1 4.11 23.94 7.40
C MET A 1 3.35 24.57 6.26
N ASP A 2 3.58 24.07 5.03
CA ASP A 2 2.86 24.56 3.87
C ASP A 2 1.35 24.29 4.05
N LYS A 3 0.52 25.27 3.66
CA LYS A 3 -0.94 25.13 3.75
C LYS A 3 -1.38 23.95 2.88
N ILE A 4 -1.95 22.93 3.51
CA ILE A 4 -2.48 21.76 2.82
C ILE A 4 -3.50 22.24 1.77
N PRO A 5 -3.36 21.85 0.49
CA PRO A 5 -4.22 22.34 -0.59
C PRO A 5 -5.57 21.60 -0.61
N TRP A 6 -6.38 21.80 0.43
CA TRP A 6 -7.68 21.11 0.62
C TRP A 6 -8.60 21.19 -0.60
N GLN A 7 -8.62 22.33 -1.31
CA GLN A 7 -9.44 22.50 -2.49
C GLN A 7 -9.03 21.57 -3.65
N GLN A 8 -7.74 21.30 -3.82
CA GLN A 8 -7.26 20.38 -4.86
C GLN A 8 -7.48 18.92 -4.49
N ILE A 9 -7.46 18.59 -3.20
CA ILE A 9 -7.69 17.22 -2.69
C ILE A 9 -9.17 16.84 -2.81
N VAL A 10 -10.08 17.78 -2.56
CA VAL A 10 -11.52 17.53 -2.51
C VAL A 10 -12.20 17.74 -3.88
N ALA A 11 -11.57 18.47 -4.80
CA ALA A 11 -12.11 18.68 -6.14
C ALA A 11 -12.01 17.39 -6.98
N PHE A 12 -13.16 16.76 -7.26
CA PHE A 12 -13.25 15.62 -8.18
C PHE A 12 -13.33 16.11 -9.63
N GLY A 13 -12.34 15.74 -10.44
CA GLY A 13 -12.33 15.96 -11.88
C GLY A 13 -12.77 14.72 -12.67
N PRO A 14 -13.05 14.86 -13.98
CA PRO A 14 -13.36 13.73 -14.87
C PRO A 14 -12.28 12.64 -14.88
N LYS A 15 -11.01 13.01 -14.69
CA LYS A 15 -9.88 12.07 -14.64
C LYS A 15 -9.93 11.18 -13.40
N ASP A 16 -10.52 11.65 -12.30
CA ASP A 16 -10.58 10.87 -11.05
C ASP A 16 -11.56 9.70 -11.15
N PHE A 17 -12.62 9.83 -11.96
CA PHE A 17 -13.50 8.71 -12.28
C PHE A 17 -12.77 7.58 -13.01
N VAL A 18 -11.84 7.93 -13.92
CA VAL A 18 -11.01 6.93 -14.60
C VAL A 18 -10.08 6.24 -13.61
N LYS A 19 -9.44 7.01 -12.71
CA LYS A 19 -8.60 6.46 -11.63
C LYS A 19 -9.39 5.49 -10.77
N LEU A 20 -10.60 5.89 -10.34
CA LEU A 20 -11.51 5.04 -9.56
C LEU A 20 -11.88 3.75 -10.29
N LEU A 21 -12.25 3.85 -11.57
CA LEU A 21 -12.63 2.68 -12.38
C LEU A 21 -11.46 1.71 -12.53
N VAL A 22 -10.26 2.21 -12.83
CA VAL A 22 -9.04 1.39 -12.94
C VAL A 22 -8.73 0.69 -11.62
N THR A 23 -8.75 1.42 -10.49
CA THR A 23 -8.50 0.84 -9.17
C THR A 23 -9.54 -0.23 -8.81
N ALA A 24 -10.82 0.03 -9.07
CA ALA A 24 -11.90 -0.94 -8.83
C ALA A 24 -11.74 -2.20 -9.71
N LEU A 25 -11.35 -2.04 -10.98
CA LEU A 25 -11.09 -3.15 -11.90
C LEU A 25 -9.92 -4.02 -11.43
N VAL A 26 -8.84 -3.42 -10.90
CA VAL A 26 -7.72 -4.18 -10.33
C VAL A 26 -8.18 -5.08 -9.19
N ILE A 27 -8.94 -4.54 -8.22
CA ILE A 27 -9.46 -5.32 -7.09
C ILE A 27 -10.43 -6.40 -7.57
N LEU A 28 -11.35 -6.05 -8.47
CA LEU A 28 -12.30 -7.00 -9.05
C LEU A 28 -11.58 -8.16 -9.76
N PHE A 29 -10.54 -7.85 -10.53
CA PHE A 29 -9.77 -8.84 -11.26
C PHE A 29 -9.07 -9.83 -10.31
N VAL A 30 -8.41 -9.31 -9.26
CA VAL A 30 -7.74 -10.13 -8.25
C VAL A 30 -8.74 -11.05 -7.53
N THR A 31 -9.90 -10.52 -7.12
CA THR A 31 -10.93 -11.31 -6.44
C THR A 31 -11.56 -12.38 -7.33
N LYS A 32 -11.72 -12.11 -8.63
CA LYS A 32 -12.16 -13.13 -9.61
C LYS A 32 -11.13 -14.25 -9.77
N ILE A 33 -9.84 -13.91 -9.78
CA ILE A 33 -8.77 -14.92 -9.88
C ILE A 33 -8.71 -15.81 -8.65
N GLN A 34 -8.95 -15.24 -7.47
CA GLN A 34 -8.98 -15.98 -6.23
C GLN A 34 -9.98 -17.14 -6.23
N VAL A 35 -11.13 -17.01 -6.92
CA VAL A 35 -12.15 -18.07 -7.00
C VAL A 35 -11.63 -19.38 -7.60
N PHE A 36 -10.64 -19.31 -8.49
CA PHE A 36 -10.08 -20.51 -9.13
C PHE A 36 -8.61 -20.79 -8.77
N SER A 37 -7.87 -19.82 -8.23
CA SER A 37 -6.49 -20.02 -7.79
C SER A 37 -6.06 -19.05 -6.68
N ASP A 38 -5.90 -19.58 -5.47
CA ASP A 38 -5.34 -18.85 -4.33
C ASP A 38 -3.88 -18.44 -4.53
N LYS A 39 -3.10 -19.27 -5.24
CA LYS A 39 -1.67 -18.99 -5.49
C LYS A 39 -1.49 -17.82 -6.45
N LEU A 40 -2.28 -17.78 -7.53
CA LEU A 40 -2.23 -16.68 -8.50
C LEU A 40 -2.77 -15.39 -7.91
N SER A 41 -3.86 -15.45 -7.12
CA SER A 41 -4.36 -14.26 -6.45
C SER A 41 -3.36 -13.72 -5.43
N ALA A 42 -2.70 -14.58 -4.65
CA ALA A 42 -1.63 -14.17 -3.72
C ALA A 42 -0.46 -13.50 -4.44
N LEU A 43 -0.03 -14.04 -5.60
CA LEU A 43 1.01 -13.40 -6.43
C LEU A 43 0.57 -12.01 -6.89
N LEU A 44 -0.66 -11.86 -7.41
CA LEU A 44 -1.17 -10.58 -7.88
C LEU A 44 -1.34 -9.55 -6.76
N ILE A 45 -1.72 -9.99 -5.55
CA ILE A 45 -1.79 -9.14 -4.36
C ILE A 45 -0.40 -8.68 -3.92
N ALA A 46 0.61 -9.54 -4.07
CA ALA A 46 2.00 -9.21 -3.73
C ALA A 46 2.64 -8.22 -4.73
N LEU A 47 2.13 -8.15 -5.97
CA LEU A 47 2.59 -7.15 -6.94
C LEU A 47 2.14 -5.75 -6.51
N PRO A 48 3.01 -4.72 -6.61
CA PRO A 48 2.70 -3.35 -6.25
C PRO A 48 1.85 -2.65 -7.34
N LEU A 49 0.77 -3.29 -7.80
CA LEU A 49 -0.07 -2.82 -8.92
C LEU A 49 -0.61 -1.40 -8.67
N THR A 50 -1.02 -1.10 -7.45
CA THR A 50 -1.51 0.23 -7.06
C THR A 50 -0.42 1.29 -7.17
N SER A 51 0.81 0.98 -6.73
CA SER A 51 1.97 1.89 -6.83
C SER A 51 2.40 2.07 -8.29
N LEU A 52 2.40 1.01 -9.10
CA LEU A 52 2.67 1.09 -10.53
C LEU A 52 1.67 2.00 -11.25
N VAL A 53 0.36 1.82 -11.00
CA VAL A 53 -0.68 2.66 -11.57
C VAL A 53 -0.52 4.11 -11.12
N ALA A 54 -0.19 4.35 -9.84
CA ALA A 54 0.06 5.70 -9.32
C ALA A 54 1.25 6.36 -10.04
N MET A 55 2.37 5.66 -10.24
CA MET A 55 3.53 6.18 -10.97
C MET A 55 3.22 6.46 -12.44
N CYS A 56 2.40 5.63 -13.10
CA CYS A 56 1.89 5.92 -14.45
C CYS A 56 1.11 7.24 -14.48
N TRP A 57 0.29 7.51 -13.46
CA TRP A 57 -0.42 8.79 -13.35
C TRP A 57 0.51 9.95 -13.05
N MET A 58 1.50 9.79 -12.17
CA MET A 58 2.52 10.81 -11.91
C MET A 58 3.24 11.21 -13.21
N GLN A 59 3.60 10.22 -14.04
CA GLN A 59 4.20 10.46 -15.34
C GLN A 59 3.23 11.16 -16.30
N ALA A 60 1.96 10.75 -16.36
CA ALA A 60 0.93 11.38 -17.19
C ALA A 60 0.62 12.83 -16.76
N GLU A 61 0.76 13.13 -15.47
CA GLU A 61 0.65 14.46 -14.87
C GLU A 61 1.95 15.26 -14.95
N LYS A 62 2.97 14.74 -15.65
CA LYS A 62 4.27 15.39 -15.90
C LYS A 62 5.04 15.72 -14.62
N GLN A 63 4.93 14.89 -13.59
CA GLN A 63 5.79 15.00 -12.41
C GLN A 63 7.25 14.66 -12.78
N SER A 64 8.21 15.22 -12.04
CA SER A 64 9.63 15.02 -12.33
C SER A 64 10.08 13.58 -12.02
N ALA A 65 11.17 13.15 -12.67
CA ALA A 65 11.75 11.84 -12.45
C ALA A 65 12.19 11.65 -10.99
N GLU A 66 12.73 12.69 -10.35
CA GLU A 66 13.13 12.68 -8.94
C GLU A 66 11.94 12.44 -8.01
N ARG A 67 10.77 13.00 -8.34
CA ARG A 67 9.55 12.82 -7.55
C ARG A 67 9.01 11.39 -7.67
N ILE A 68 9.06 10.81 -8.88
CA ILE A 68 8.69 9.42 -9.11
C ILE A 68 9.67 8.47 -8.40
N ALA A 69 10.98 8.72 -8.48
CA ALA A 69 12.01 7.96 -7.79
C ALA A 69 11.82 8.00 -6.26
N GLY A 70 11.60 9.19 -5.70
CA GLY A 70 11.33 9.34 -4.27
C GLY A 70 10.06 8.61 -3.81
N HIS A 71 9.01 8.56 -4.65
CA HIS A 71 7.81 7.77 -4.37
C HIS A 71 8.10 6.26 -4.38
N ALA A 72 8.89 5.78 -5.34
CA ALA A 72 9.27 4.37 -5.42
C ALA A 72 10.15 3.94 -4.24
N GLU A 73 11.17 4.74 -3.89
CA GLU A 73 12.05 4.49 -2.74
C GLU A 73 11.28 4.53 -1.42
N GLY A 74 10.41 5.53 -1.23
CA GLY A 74 9.54 5.60 -0.05
C GLY A 74 8.63 4.37 0.06
N THR A 75 8.04 3.94 -1.06
CA THR A 75 7.20 2.74 -1.11
C THR A 75 7.98 1.49 -0.69
N PHE A 76 9.23 1.33 -1.16
CA PHE A 76 10.10 0.22 -0.75
C PHE A 76 10.26 0.15 0.77
N TRP A 77 10.58 1.27 1.41
CA TRP A 77 10.76 1.30 2.87
C TRP A 77 9.46 1.03 3.64
N PHE A 78 8.31 1.47 3.12
CA PHE A 78 7.00 1.21 3.73
C PHE A 78 6.48 -0.22 3.51
N VAL A 79 6.99 -0.95 2.52
CA VAL A 79 6.65 -2.38 2.34
C VAL A 79 7.28 -3.25 3.42
N LEU A 80 8.54 -2.98 3.81
CA LEU A 80 9.25 -3.77 4.83
C LEU A 80 8.46 -3.99 6.15
N PRO A 81 7.89 -2.96 6.81
CA PRO A 81 7.11 -3.15 8.03
C PRO A 81 5.78 -3.89 7.83
N THR A 82 5.30 -4.06 6.60
CA THR A 82 4.10 -4.86 6.30
C THR A 82 4.39 -6.36 6.17
N LEU A 83 5.63 -6.74 5.83
CA LEU A 83 5.99 -8.15 5.59
C LEU A 83 5.70 -9.09 6.78
N PRO A 84 6.00 -8.72 8.05
CA PRO A 84 5.72 -9.58 9.19
C PRO A 84 4.25 -9.99 9.31
N MET A 85 3.33 -9.12 8.87
CA MET A 85 1.90 -9.33 8.96
C MET A 85 1.44 -10.56 8.13
N PHE A 86 2.13 -10.85 7.03
CA PHE A 86 1.84 -12.01 6.16
C PHE A 86 2.26 -13.34 6.79
N LEU A 87 3.01 -13.32 7.89
CA LEU A 87 3.38 -14.50 8.69
C LEU A 87 2.59 -14.58 9.99
N ILE A 88 2.37 -13.43 10.64
CA ILE A 88 1.66 -13.34 11.93
C ILE A 88 0.19 -13.70 11.75
N LEU A 89 -0.51 -13.13 10.77
CA LEU A 89 -1.93 -13.42 10.54
C LEU A 89 -2.21 -14.92 10.30
N PRO A 90 -1.54 -15.62 9.36
CA PRO A 90 -1.80 -17.05 9.19
C PRO A 90 -1.39 -17.88 10.40
N TRP A 91 -0.36 -17.48 11.16
CA TRP A 91 -0.02 -18.13 12.43
C TRP A 91 -1.17 -18.01 13.44
N MET A 92 -1.70 -16.80 13.68
CA MET A 92 -2.82 -16.57 14.61
C MET A 92 -4.07 -17.37 14.22
N LEU A 93 -4.41 -17.37 12.92
CA LEU A 93 -5.56 -18.14 12.42
C LEU A 93 -5.36 -19.66 12.63
N ARG A 94 -4.15 -20.18 12.42
CA ARG A 94 -3.80 -21.59 12.69
C ARG A 94 -3.76 -21.91 14.19
N SER A 95 -3.53 -20.92 15.04
CA SER A 95 -3.61 -21.02 16.50
C SER A 95 -5.03 -20.92 17.07
N GLY A 96 -6.06 -20.86 16.20
CA GLY A 96 -7.47 -20.90 16.62
C GLY A 96 -8.09 -19.53 16.96
N TRP A 97 -7.40 -18.43 16.66
CA TRP A 97 -7.99 -17.11 16.81
C TRP A 97 -9.13 -16.91 15.81
N ASN A 98 -10.19 -16.20 16.20
CA ASN A 98 -11.19 -15.76 15.25
C ASN A 98 -10.60 -14.72 14.29
N PHE A 99 -11.13 -14.68 13.06
CA PHE A 99 -10.60 -13.83 11.99
C PHE A 99 -10.52 -12.35 12.36
N TRP A 100 -11.59 -11.79 12.93
CA TRP A 100 -11.67 -10.36 13.23
C TRP A 100 -10.69 -9.93 14.34
N ALA A 101 -10.54 -10.75 15.38
CA ALA A 101 -9.56 -10.51 16.42
C ALA A 101 -8.13 -10.62 15.87
N ALA A 102 -7.85 -11.66 15.07
CA ALA A 102 -6.54 -11.82 14.44
C ALA A 102 -6.19 -10.64 13.51
N LEU A 103 -7.16 -10.19 12.69
CA LEU A 103 -7.00 -9.02 11.83
C LEU A 103 -6.73 -7.75 12.64
N GLY A 104 -7.51 -7.50 13.70
CA GLY A 104 -7.35 -6.32 14.54
C GLY A 104 -5.97 -6.24 15.20
N VAL A 105 -5.50 -7.35 15.78
CA VAL A 105 -4.14 -7.43 16.36
C VAL A 105 -3.08 -7.22 15.28
N ASN A 106 -3.23 -7.85 14.12
CA ASN A 106 -2.28 -7.73 13.03
C ASN A 106 -2.19 -6.28 12.51
N CYS A 107 -3.31 -5.55 12.43
CA CYS A 107 -3.32 -4.12 12.10
C CYS A 107 -2.56 -3.27 13.13
N LEU A 108 -2.77 -3.51 14.42
CA LEU A 108 -2.07 -2.81 15.50
C LEU A 108 -0.56 -3.08 15.48
N LEU A 109 -0.17 -4.34 15.27
CA LEU A 109 1.24 -4.74 15.14
C LEU A 109 1.90 -4.08 13.94
N THR A 110 1.25 -4.09 12.78
CA THR A 110 1.76 -3.41 11.58
C THR A 110 1.95 -1.91 11.84
N ALA A 111 0.98 -1.23 12.46
CA ALA A 111 1.16 0.18 12.83
C ALA A 111 2.38 0.40 13.75
N GLY A 112 2.58 -0.49 14.73
CA GLY A 112 3.78 -0.50 15.57
C GLY A 112 5.08 -0.70 14.79
N PHE A 113 5.11 -1.61 13.82
CA PHE A 113 6.27 -1.83 12.95
C PHE A 113 6.57 -0.64 12.05
N PHE A 114 5.55 0.08 11.57
CA PHE A 114 5.78 1.34 10.83
C PHE A 114 6.52 2.36 11.68
N TRP A 115 6.06 2.61 12.91
CA TRP A 115 6.73 3.52 13.84
C TRP A 115 8.16 3.08 14.12
N LEU A 116 8.37 1.78 14.35
CA LEU A 116 9.70 1.23 14.58
C LEU A 116 10.62 1.44 13.36
N THR A 117 10.14 1.17 12.16
CA THR A 117 10.91 1.37 10.91
C THR A 117 11.30 2.83 10.74
N VAL A 118 10.37 3.78 10.94
CA VAL A 118 10.67 5.21 10.86
C VAL A 118 11.76 5.62 11.87
N LEU A 119 11.65 5.14 13.12
CA LEU A 119 12.63 5.43 14.16
C LEU A 119 14.01 4.83 13.86
N ILE A 120 14.06 3.60 13.33
CA ILE A 120 15.30 2.93 12.95
C ILE A 120 15.95 3.66 11.78
N LEU A 121 15.22 3.90 10.69
CA LEU A 121 15.75 4.52 9.48
C LEU A 121 16.23 5.96 9.72
N LYS A 122 15.55 6.70 10.60
CA LYS A 122 16.01 8.03 11.03
C LYS A 122 17.42 8.01 11.63
N ARG A 123 17.80 6.94 12.33
CA ARG A 123 19.17 6.78 12.88
C ARG A 123 20.22 6.56 11.80
N PHE A 124 19.82 6.08 10.62
CA PHE A 124 20.68 5.90 9.45
C PHE A 124 20.61 7.08 8.48
N GLY A 125 19.96 8.19 8.86
CA GLY A 125 19.85 9.40 8.03
C GLY A 125 18.77 9.31 6.94
N ILE A 126 18.00 8.23 6.87
CA ILE A 126 16.88 8.09 5.93
C ILE A 126 15.64 8.68 6.61
N ASN A 127 15.20 9.85 6.15
CA ASN A 127 14.01 10.48 6.70
C ASN A 127 12.76 10.18 5.86
N LEU A 128 11.89 9.31 6.38
CA LEU A 128 10.60 8.98 5.76
C LEU A 128 9.48 9.97 6.12
N MET A 129 9.65 10.78 7.19
CA MET A 129 8.62 11.69 7.73
C MET A 129 9.20 13.00 8.29
#